data_AF-A0A8T5MC98-F1
#
_entry.id   AF-A0A8T5MC98-F1
#
_cell.length_a   1.000
_cell.length_b   1.000
_cell.length_c   1.000
_cell.angle_alpha   90.00
_cell.angle_beta   90.00
_cell.angle_gamma   90.00
#
_symmetry.space_group_name_H-M   'P 1'
#
loop_
_entity.id
_entity.type
_entity.pdbx_description
1 polymer ?
#
loop_
_entity_poly.entity_id
_entity_poly.type
_entity_poly.pdbx_seq_one_letter_code
_entity_poly.pdbx_strand_id
1 'polypeptide(L)'
;MMNKKIIGMIVVLILIVLIIFFVRSKVILIKPRGMITETKPNFVWTGDYDGYNLLVSEEKNFENLIINVKVDERSFVSDELDFGDYYWKIVYNKNNETFETNLVKFTINSFVAFSIGGNFIKNVGNVGSNLMGPTGFVVLEREQEIEIQEGDYRLEQK
;
A
#
# COMPACT_ATOMS: atom_id res chain seq x y z
N MET A 1 6.16 33.72 48.83
CA MET A 1 7.01 34.10 47.68
C MET A 1 7.32 32.84 46.90
N MET A 2 6.88 32.73 45.64
CA MET A 2 7.02 31.50 44.84
C MET A 2 8.47 31.34 44.35
N ASN A 3 9.00 30.13 44.37
CA ASN A 3 10.41 29.86 44.03
C ASN A 3 10.66 30.08 42.52
N LYS A 4 11.65 30.91 42.18
CA LYS A 4 12.04 31.20 40.78
C LYS A 4 12.35 29.94 39.97
N LYS A 5 12.86 28.87 40.59
CA LYS A 5 13.09 27.57 39.93
C LYS A 5 11.78 26.87 39.55
N ILE A 6 10.75 26.97 40.38
CA ILE A 6 9.43 26.39 40.09
C ILE A 6 8.75 27.15 38.95
N ILE A 7 8.86 28.48 38.93
CA ILE A 7 8.34 29.31 37.84
C ILE A 7 9.01 28.94 36.51
N GLY A 8 10.34 28.80 36.49
CA GLY A 8 11.07 28.37 35.30
C GLY A 8 10.64 27.00 34.79
N MET A 9 10.46 26.03 35.69
CA MET A 9 10.00 24.68 35.34
C MET A 9 8.58 24.69 34.72
N ILE A 10 7.67 25.49 35.27
CA ILE A 10 6.31 25.62 34.76
C ILE A 10 6.30 26.24 33.34
N VAL A 11 7.11 27.28 33.10
CA VAL A 11 7.21 27.90 31.78
C VAL A 11 7.73 26.92 30.73
N VAL A 12 8.75 26.12 31.07
CA VAL A 12 9.29 25.09 30.17
C VAL A 12 8.25 24.01 29.89
N LEU A 13 7.51 23.57 30.91
CA LEU A 13 6.44 22.57 30.72
C LEU A 13 5.34 23.10 29.79
N ILE A 14 4.92 24.37 29.95
CA ILE A 14 3.92 25.01 29.08
C ILE A 14 4.43 25.09 27.64
N LEU A 15 5.69 25.48 27.43
CA LEU A 15 6.27 25.53 26.09
C LEU A 15 6.33 24.14 25.44
N ILE A 16 6.69 23.09 26.19
CA ILE A 16 6.69 21.71 25.70
C ILE A 16 5.27 21.29 25.29
N VAL A 17 4.27 21.57 26.11
CA VAL A 17 2.86 21.25 25.79
C VAL A 17 2.39 22.01 24.55
N LEU A 18 2.73 23.29 24.43
CA LEU A 18 2.40 24.09 23.25
C LEU A 18 3.08 23.53 22.00
N ILE A 19 4.38 23.20 22.07
CA ILE A 19 5.10 22.58 20.95
C ILE A 19 4.40 21.28 20.54
N ILE A 20 4.06 20.39 21.48
CA ILE A 20 3.35 19.13 21.19
C ILE A 20 2.00 19.40 20.49
N PHE A 21 1.25 20.43 20.90
CA PHE A 21 0.01 20.84 20.24
C PHE A 21 0.25 21.38 18.82
N PHE A 22 1.34 22.13 18.60
CA PHE A 22 1.68 22.69 17.30
C PHE A 22 2.26 21.66 16.32
N VAL A 23 2.91 20.59 16.79
CA VAL A 23 3.45 19.54 15.89
C VAL A 23 2.35 18.58 15.40
N ARG A 24 1.19 18.53 16.07
CA ARG A 24 0.10 17.62 15.73
C ARG A 24 -0.82 18.21 14.67
N SER A 25 -0.44 18.14 13.40
CA SER A 25 -1.42 18.14 12.30
C SER A 25 -0.77 17.97 10.92
N LYS A 26 0.07 16.95 10.73
CA LYS A 26 0.48 16.55 9.39
C LYS A 26 -0.03 15.15 9.08
N VAL A 27 -0.74 15.02 7.96
CA VAL A 27 -1.08 13.70 7.39
C VAL A 27 0.22 13.06 6.88
N ILE A 28 0.50 11.85 7.36
CA ILE A 28 1.67 11.06 6.94
C ILE A 28 1.13 9.81 6.26
N LEU A 29 1.49 9.63 5.00
CA LEU A 29 1.20 8.40 4.26
C LEU A 29 1.98 7.25 4.92
N ILE A 30 1.41 6.06 5.07
CA ILE A 30 2.09 4.92 5.71
C ILE A 30 2.39 3.84 4.68
N LYS A 31 1.36 3.33 4.00
CA LYS A 31 1.46 2.30 2.94
C LYS A 31 0.34 2.50 1.91
N PRO A 32 0.51 2.02 0.66
CA PRO A 32 1.70 1.34 0.12
C PRO A 32 2.89 2.28 -0.13
N ARG A 33 4.10 1.71 -0.13
CA ARG A 33 5.37 2.39 -0.45
C ARG A 33 6.32 1.40 -1.09
N GLY A 34 7.07 1.83 -2.10
CA GLY A 34 8.04 0.95 -2.77
C GLY A 34 7.35 -0.19 -3.50
N MET A 35 8.01 -1.34 -3.58
CA MET A 35 7.48 -2.50 -4.31
C MET A 35 6.52 -3.32 -3.44
N ILE A 36 5.35 -3.66 -3.99
CA ILE A 36 4.34 -4.54 -3.38
C ILE A 36 3.91 -5.60 -4.39
N THR A 37 3.18 -6.62 -3.92
CA THR A 37 2.70 -7.72 -4.77
C THR A 37 1.18 -7.87 -4.77
N GLU A 38 0.51 -7.20 -3.85
CA GLU A 38 -0.93 -7.20 -3.72
C GLU A 38 -1.55 -6.28 -4.79
N THR A 39 -2.43 -6.83 -5.63
CA THR A 39 -3.17 -6.07 -6.66
C THR A 39 -4.32 -5.25 -6.07
N LYS A 40 -4.68 -5.47 -4.80
CA LYS A 40 -5.66 -4.67 -4.03
C LYS A 40 -4.97 -3.96 -2.87
N PRO A 41 -4.14 -2.94 -3.12
CA PRO A 41 -3.40 -2.27 -2.06
C PRO A 41 -4.32 -1.68 -0.99
N ASN A 42 -3.90 -1.84 0.26
CA ASN A 42 -4.49 -1.17 1.40
C ASN A 42 -3.73 0.13 1.68
N PHE A 43 -4.34 1.26 1.33
CA PHE A 43 -3.85 2.60 1.60
C PHE A 43 -4.09 2.94 3.06
N VAL A 44 -3.06 3.40 3.77
CA VAL A 44 -3.14 3.78 5.18
C VAL A 44 -2.35 5.04 5.44
N TRP A 45 -2.90 5.98 6.19
CA TRP A 45 -2.26 7.24 6.57
C TRP A 45 -2.54 7.62 8.03
N THR A 46 -1.82 8.62 8.53
CA THR A 46 -2.12 9.30 9.80
C THR A 46 -2.92 10.57 9.55
N GLY A 47 -3.57 11.08 10.59
CA GLY A 47 -4.30 12.35 10.53
C GLY A 47 -5.40 12.32 11.58
N ASP A 48 -5.95 13.48 11.88
CA ASP A 48 -7.12 13.61 12.75
C ASP A 48 -7.98 14.73 12.18
N TYR A 49 -8.64 14.42 11.06
CA TYR A 49 -9.40 15.34 10.23
C TYR A 49 -10.74 14.73 9.89
N ASP A 50 -11.73 15.59 9.67
CA ASP A 50 -13.13 15.19 9.44
C ASP A 50 -13.36 14.46 8.10
N GLY A 51 -12.36 14.43 7.23
CA GLY A 51 -12.44 13.69 5.98
C GLY A 51 -11.17 13.79 5.14
N TYR A 52 -10.98 12.78 4.30
CA TYR A 52 -9.86 12.64 3.40
C TYR A 52 -10.36 12.40 1.97
N ASN A 53 -9.63 12.90 0.99
CA ASN A 53 -9.80 12.51 -0.41
C ASN A 53 -8.54 11.80 -0.86
N LEU A 54 -8.65 10.50 -1.10
CA LEU A 54 -7.57 9.67 -1.62
C LEU A 54 -7.48 9.82 -3.13
N LEU A 55 -6.29 10.21 -3.58
CA LEU A 55 -5.94 10.34 -4.99
C LEU A 55 -4.85 9.33 -5.35
N VAL A 56 -5.08 8.53 -6.39
CA VAL A 56 -4.10 7.58 -6.96
C VAL A 56 -4.06 7.75 -8.48
N SER A 57 -2.86 7.76 -9.04
CA SER A 57 -2.62 7.90 -10.48
C SER A 57 -1.36 7.14 -10.90
N GLU A 58 -1.27 6.71 -12.15
CA GLU A 58 -0.02 6.25 -12.78
C GLU A 58 0.91 7.41 -13.13
N GLU A 59 0.39 8.64 -13.17
CA GLU A 59 1.14 9.82 -13.53
C GLU A 59 1.41 10.71 -12.31
N LYS A 60 2.66 11.17 -12.19
CA LYS A 60 3.10 11.94 -11.01
C LYS A 60 2.38 13.30 -10.87
N ASN A 61 1.91 13.86 -11.97
CA ASN A 61 1.13 15.11 -12.04
C ASN A 61 -0.35 14.91 -11.69
N PHE A 62 -0.84 13.67 -11.58
CA PHE A 62 -2.25 13.33 -11.34
C PHE A 62 -3.20 13.88 -12.43
N GLU A 63 -2.76 13.95 -13.69
CA GLU A 63 -3.63 14.36 -14.82
C GLU A 63 -4.77 13.35 -15.04
N ASN A 64 -4.49 12.06 -14.89
CA ASN A 64 -5.48 10.98 -14.99
C ASN A 64 -5.58 10.22 -13.65
N LEU A 65 -6.71 10.39 -12.95
CA LEU A 65 -6.96 9.75 -11.66
C LEU A 65 -7.57 8.36 -11.84
N ILE A 66 -6.93 7.36 -11.25
CA ILE A 66 -7.43 5.98 -11.19
C ILE A 66 -8.32 5.82 -9.96
N ILE A 67 -7.93 6.44 -8.85
CA ILE A 67 -8.74 6.52 -7.63
C ILE A 67 -8.88 7.99 -7.24
N ASN A 68 -10.13 8.40 -7.01
CA ASN A 68 -10.50 9.70 -6.47
C ASN A 68 -11.73 9.51 -5.57
N VAL A 69 -11.48 9.23 -4.29
CA VAL A 69 -12.54 8.84 -3.35
C VAL A 69 -12.44 9.58 -2.03
N LYS A 70 -13.59 10.07 -1.56
CA LYS A 70 -13.72 10.64 -0.22
C LYS A 70 -13.94 9.53 0.80
N VAL A 71 -13.19 9.57 1.89
CA VAL A 71 -13.22 8.60 2.98
C VAL A 71 -13.08 9.31 4.31
N ASP A 72 -13.85 8.87 5.29
CA ASP A 72 -13.81 9.39 6.67
C ASP A 72 -12.81 8.61 7.53
N GLU A 73 -12.43 7.42 7.07
CA GLU A 73 -11.45 6.56 7.72
C GLU A 73 -10.02 6.91 7.30
N ARG A 74 -9.04 6.36 8.04
CA ARG A 74 -7.60 6.54 7.78
C ARG A 74 -7.00 5.40 6.96
N SER A 75 -7.87 4.62 6.34
CA SER A 75 -7.51 3.51 5.46
C SER A 75 -8.53 3.32 4.35
N PHE A 76 -8.08 2.77 3.24
CA PHE A 76 -8.92 2.40 2.11
C PHE A 76 -8.30 1.20 1.39
N VAL A 77 -9.08 0.15 1.15
CA VAL A 77 -8.67 -0.98 0.29
C VAL A 77 -9.22 -0.72 -1.09
N SER A 78 -8.34 -0.66 -2.10
CA SER A 78 -8.79 -0.44 -3.47
C SER A 78 -9.42 -1.68 -4.09
N ASP A 79 -10.11 -1.45 -5.20
CA ASP A 79 -10.31 -2.49 -6.21
C ASP A 79 -8.95 -2.96 -6.78
N GLU A 80 -9.03 -3.95 -7.67
CA GLU A 80 -7.86 -4.50 -8.33
C GLU A 80 -7.20 -3.44 -9.25
N LEU A 81 -5.91 -3.25 -9.07
CA LEU A 81 -5.03 -2.41 -9.88
C LEU A 81 -4.09 -3.29 -10.69
N ASP A 82 -3.78 -2.84 -11.89
CA ASP A 82 -2.83 -3.51 -12.78
C ASP A 82 -1.39 -3.42 -12.25
N PHE A 83 -0.50 -4.22 -12.84
CA PHE A 83 0.93 -4.14 -12.53
C PHE A 83 1.51 -2.84 -13.10
N GLY A 84 2.25 -2.11 -12.29
CA GLY A 84 2.77 -0.81 -12.72
C GLY A 84 3.26 0.07 -11.60
N ASP A 85 3.70 1.26 -12.00
CA ASP A 85 4.13 2.33 -11.11
C ASP A 85 2.95 3.28 -10.81
N TYR A 86 2.73 3.55 -9.52
CA TYR A 86 1.65 4.39 -9.05
C TYR A 86 2.15 5.47 -8.10
N TYR A 87 1.42 6.57 -8.08
CA TYR A 87 1.61 7.70 -7.18
C TYR A 87 0.32 7.94 -6.43
N TRP A 88 0.43 8.20 -5.13
CA TRP A 88 -0.73 8.52 -4.33
C TRP A 88 -0.47 9.65 -3.34
N LYS A 89 -1.53 10.38 -3.02
CA LYS A 89 -1.56 11.46 -2.04
C LYS A 89 -2.92 11.54 -1.37
N ILE A 90 -2.96 12.22 -0.23
CA ILE A 90 -4.19 12.55 0.49
C ILE A 90 -4.41 14.05 0.41
N VAL A 91 -5.62 14.44 0.04
CA VAL A 91 -6.13 15.80 0.18
C VAL A 91 -7.06 15.84 1.39
N TYR A 92 -6.94 16.86 2.24
CA TYR A 92 -7.73 16.99 3.46
C TYR A 92 -8.01 18.45 3.78
N ASN A 93 -9.06 18.70 4.56
CA ASN A 93 -9.44 20.06 4.96
C ASN A 93 -9.10 20.30 6.43
N LYS A 94 -8.61 21.51 6.72
CA LYS A 94 -8.35 21.99 8.08
C LYS A 94 -8.71 23.46 8.13
N ASN A 95 -9.60 23.87 9.05
CA ASN A 95 -10.01 25.26 9.22
C ASN A 95 -10.50 25.94 7.91
N ASN A 96 -11.30 25.23 7.11
CA ASN A 96 -11.79 25.65 5.79
C ASN A 96 -10.71 25.86 4.71
N GLU A 97 -9.46 25.46 4.96
CA GLU A 97 -8.39 25.42 3.99
C GLU A 97 -8.14 23.98 3.53
N THR A 98 -7.83 23.81 2.25
CA THR A 98 -7.47 22.51 1.66
C THR A 98 -5.96 22.34 1.63
N PHE A 99 -5.51 21.19 2.11
CA PHE A 99 -4.11 20.80 2.15
C PHE A 99 -3.90 19.48 1.40
N GLU A 100 -2.68 19.30 0.92
CA GLU A 100 -2.26 18.04 0.29
C GLU A 100 -1.01 17.49 0.97
N THR A 101 -0.88 16.17 0.98
CA THR A 101 0.39 15.53 1.36
C THR A 101 1.40 15.59 0.23
N ASN A 102 2.67 15.41 0.56
CA ASN A 102 3.66 15.00 -0.43
C ASN A 102 3.24 13.67 -1.06
N LEU A 103 3.42 13.54 -2.38
CA LEU A 103 3.14 12.31 -3.09
C LEU A 103 4.11 11.19 -2.67
N VAL A 104 3.63 9.96 -2.73
CA VAL A 104 4.41 8.75 -2.47
C VAL A 104 4.26 7.81 -3.66
N LYS A 105 5.38 7.23 -4.10
CA LYS A 105 5.41 6.22 -5.15
C LYS A 105 5.32 4.81 -4.56
N PHE A 106 4.60 3.93 -5.24
CA PHE A 106 4.69 2.49 -5.06
C PHE A 106 4.63 1.79 -6.43
N THR A 107 5.02 0.52 -6.46
CA THR A 107 5.05 -0.30 -7.68
C THR A 107 4.39 -1.63 -7.35
N ILE A 108 3.37 -2.02 -8.13
CA ILE A 108 2.78 -3.36 -8.06
C ILE A 108 3.57 -4.23 -9.03
N ASN A 109 4.39 -5.14 -8.49
CA ASN A 109 5.23 -6.00 -9.31
C ASN A 109 4.56 -7.35 -9.53
N SER A 110 4.66 -7.87 -10.75
CA SER A 110 4.30 -9.26 -11.03
C SER A 110 5.47 -10.18 -10.73
N PHE A 111 5.19 -11.35 -10.15
CA PHE A 111 6.14 -12.43 -10.03
C PHE A 111 5.46 -13.78 -10.22
N VAL A 112 6.10 -14.61 -11.04
CA VAL A 112 5.75 -16.01 -11.22
C VAL A 112 6.58 -16.81 -10.22
N ALA A 113 5.93 -17.65 -9.41
CA ALA A 113 6.64 -18.55 -8.52
C ALA A 113 5.85 -19.85 -8.37
N PHE A 114 6.57 -20.96 -8.32
CA PHE A 114 6.01 -22.29 -8.12
C PHE A 114 6.61 -22.95 -6.90
N SER A 115 5.78 -23.65 -6.13
CA SER A 115 6.22 -24.56 -5.07
C SER A 115 5.97 -25.99 -5.53
N ILE A 116 6.96 -26.86 -5.33
CA ILE A 116 6.88 -28.29 -5.64
C ILE A 116 6.94 -29.04 -4.33
N GLY A 117 5.90 -29.83 -4.04
CA GLY A 117 5.79 -30.60 -2.80
C GLY A 117 5.14 -31.95 -3.05
N GLY A 118 5.88 -33.04 -2.82
CA GLY A 118 5.41 -34.40 -3.13
C GLY A 118 5.01 -34.51 -4.60
N ASN A 119 3.74 -34.81 -4.84
CA ASN A 119 3.15 -34.93 -6.18
C ASN A 119 2.37 -33.67 -6.57
N PHE A 120 2.69 -32.47 -6.07
CA PHE A 120 1.93 -31.26 -6.39
C PHE A 120 2.82 -30.12 -6.89
N ILE A 121 2.30 -29.37 -7.86
CA ILE A 121 2.79 -28.03 -8.22
C ILE A 121 1.74 -27.02 -7.77
N LYS A 122 2.18 -26.02 -7.02
CA LYS A 122 1.37 -24.89 -6.60
C LYS A 122 1.88 -23.61 -7.22
N ASN A 123 1.01 -22.80 -7.80
CA ASN A 123 1.34 -21.41 -8.12
C ASN A 123 1.31 -20.58 -6.83
N VAL A 124 2.49 -20.17 -6.39
CA VAL A 124 2.69 -19.28 -5.23
C VAL A 124 3.08 -17.86 -5.67
N GLY A 125 3.04 -17.59 -6.98
CA GLY A 125 3.16 -16.27 -7.58
C GLY A 125 1.87 -15.46 -7.46
N ASN A 126 1.95 -14.17 -7.79
CA ASN A 126 0.79 -13.30 -7.83
C ASN A 126 0.16 -13.18 -9.23
N VAL A 127 0.72 -13.86 -10.24
CA VAL A 127 0.18 -13.95 -11.60
C VAL A 127 -0.20 -15.38 -11.97
N GLY A 128 -1.27 -15.52 -12.75
CA GLY A 128 -1.60 -16.78 -13.42
C GLY A 128 -0.45 -17.21 -14.32
N SER A 129 -0.21 -18.51 -14.41
CA SER A 129 0.91 -19.05 -15.18
C SER A 129 0.50 -20.25 -16.02
N ASN A 130 1.05 -20.33 -17.22
CA ASN A 130 0.81 -21.46 -18.12
C ASN A 130 1.93 -22.48 -17.95
N LEU A 131 1.58 -23.69 -17.54
CA LEU A 131 2.47 -24.84 -17.55
C LEU A 131 2.25 -25.65 -18.83
N MET A 132 3.34 -26.04 -19.49
CA MET A 132 3.28 -27.00 -20.59
C MET A 132 3.48 -28.41 -20.04
N GLY A 133 2.47 -29.25 -20.20
CA GLY A 133 2.52 -30.69 -19.95
C GLY A 133 2.57 -31.52 -21.24
N PRO A 134 2.66 -32.86 -21.13
CA PRO A 134 2.66 -33.77 -22.28
C PRO A 134 1.32 -33.76 -23.01
N THR A 135 0.25 -33.46 -22.28
CA THR A 135 -1.13 -33.46 -22.76
C THR A 135 -1.63 -32.07 -23.20
N GLY A 136 -0.80 -31.03 -23.06
CA GLY A 136 -1.13 -29.65 -23.45
C GLY A 136 -0.80 -28.60 -22.39
N PHE A 137 -1.41 -27.43 -22.52
CA PHE A 137 -1.25 -26.34 -21.56
C PHE A 137 -2.20 -26.49 -20.38
N VAL A 138 -1.69 -26.26 -19.18
CA VAL A 138 -2.49 -26.09 -17.98
C VAL A 138 -2.29 -24.68 -17.45
N VAL A 139 -3.40 -23.96 -17.26
CA VAL A 139 -3.40 -22.64 -16.63
C VAL A 139 -3.49 -22.85 -15.13
N LEU A 140 -2.49 -22.36 -14.41
CA LEU A 140 -2.46 -22.31 -12.95
C LEU A 140 -2.82 -20.92 -12.49
N GLU A 141 -4.04 -20.77 -11.97
CA GLU A 141 -4.46 -19.55 -11.30
C GLU A 141 -3.74 -19.35 -9.96
N ARG A 142 -3.85 -18.15 -9.40
CA ARG A 142 -3.25 -17.80 -8.11
C ARG A 142 -3.73 -18.78 -7.03
N GLU A 143 -2.79 -19.27 -6.21
CA GLU A 143 -3.03 -20.22 -5.11
C GLU A 143 -3.60 -21.59 -5.55
N GLN A 144 -3.69 -21.86 -6.86
CA GLN A 144 -4.14 -23.16 -7.35
C GLN A 144 -3.04 -24.22 -7.20
N GLU A 145 -3.47 -25.42 -6.81
CA GLU A 145 -2.66 -26.62 -6.71
C GLU A 145 -3.07 -27.61 -7.81
N ILE A 146 -2.09 -28.25 -8.44
CA ILE A 146 -2.30 -29.36 -9.38
C ILE A 146 -1.55 -30.57 -8.88
N GLU A 147 -2.24 -31.72 -8.85
CA GLU A 147 -1.64 -33.02 -8.62
C GLU A 147 -0.94 -33.52 -9.89
N ILE A 148 0.30 -33.97 -9.72
CA ILE A 148 1.15 -34.57 -10.72
C ILE A 148 0.98 -36.09 -10.63
N GLN A 149 0.56 -36.71 -11.73
CA GLN A 149 0.70 -38.16 -11.86
C GLN A 149 2.15 -38.52 -12.21
N GLU A 150 2.65 -39.60 -11.62
CA GLU A 150 4.01 -40.08 -11.79
C GLU A 150 4.31 -40.34 -13.28
N GLY A 151 5.22 -39.55 -13.87
CA GLY A 151 5.66 -39.69 -15.27
C GLY A 151 5.41 -38.51 -16.21
N ASP A 152 4.64 -37.49 -15.79
CA ASP A 152 4.10 -36.51 -16.74
C ASP A 152 4.84 -35.18 -16.89
N TYR A 153 5.86 -34.79 -16.10
CA TYR A 153 6.44 -33.44 -16.28
C TYR A 153 7.96 -33.40 -16.15
N ARG A 154 8.65 -32.88 -17.19
CA ARG A 154 10.07 -32.47 -17.14
C ARG A 154 10.13 -30.95 -17.18
N LEU A 155 10.76 -30.34 -16.19
CA LEU A 155 11.08 -28.90 -16.23
C LEU A 155 12.27 -28.71 -17.18
N GLU A 156 12.01 -28.24 -18.41
CA GLU A 156 13.08 -27.70 -19.25
C GLU A 156 13.38 -26.27 -18.80
N GLN A 157 14.51 -26.08 -18.11
CA GLN A 157 15.11 -24.75 -17.95
C GLN A 157 15.94 -24.46 -19.21
N LYS A 158 15.57 -23.39 -19.93
CA LYS A 158 16.40 -22.81 -20.99
C LYS A 158 17.44 -21.88 -20.41
#